data_AF-A0A812L6I3-F1
#
_entry.id   AF-A0A812L6I3-F1
#
_cell.length_a   1.000
_cell.length_b   1.000
_cell.length_c   1.000
_cell.angle_alpha   90.00
_cell.angle_beta   90.00
_cell.angle_gamma   90.00
#
_symmetry.space_group_name_H-M   'P 1'
#
loop_
_entity.id
_entity.type
_entity.pdbx_description
1 polymer ?
#
loop_
_entity_poly.entity_id
_entity_poly.type
_entity_poly.pdbx_seq_one_letter_code
_entity_poly.pdbx_strand_id
1 'polypeptide(L)'
;MQIRFSSKHASWHLLVILRHCNSPDKDVRAPLVAGLQEMVESDQRLEGSKEAVIAIGRLAQGMAGRKAKAGNKAEDASDNSQSHRGLHFELLQVLLRLPIGRADAAELAGPGGDMSNADDDVKKGLAEASITLSAEQLRKREGELLYEVFVVYLRILRQRHLHSRELMGTVLTGLARWGQQVNLELLLEILSELRLAVKDAIARGDELVALHGLNCALVLLSGPSQALLTDVSWLSDSMTSLARATSLGTSRSLSAPRGATRRTASIGAQRAQRARRDWDAAPVEPNEDDRCFAYYLANSLDIQALTDNWKVIRFHSDVALLKVDEKDCFVFSFGCLVCWGCTPQEVNSARESVRNFLKEPLAPAQVETDNLDIAGGDALPVCHKVQERIGIAYSLAQSVRLSYWEQRIDQWIAATRTIPEDMARTGRVLLSSERVAMMMGELFALKNKVNLEFDTLDTPDVFWEFEDAEPIYVYARQHLDVDRRIHIVNQRFEVLEDMFDVLQDKLDERQGTRLTWIIIWLCALETIFSALKIIWTAGLLPAVQNAVPA
;
A
#
# COMPACT_ATOMS: atom_id res chain seq x y z
N MET A 1 -14.07 -42.16 -0.64
CA MET A 1 -14.66 -41.67 -1.90
C MET A 1 -14.28 -40.19 -2.02
N GLN A 2 -13.12 -39.89 -2.61
CA GLN A 2 -12.64 -38.51 -2.78
C GLN A 2 -13.36 -37.88 -3.95
N ILE A 3 -14.29 -36.96 -3.68
CA ILE A 3 -14.97 -36.20 -4.73
C ILE A 3 -13.99 -35.12 -5.18
N ARG A 4 -13.34 -35.32 -6.34
CA ARG A 4 -12.59 -34.28 -7.04
C ARG A 4 -13.58 -33.26 -7.62
N PHE A 5 -13.74 -32.12 -6.99
CA PHE A 5 -14.41 -30.98 -7.60
C PHE A 5 -13.42 -30.22 -8.49
N SER A 6 -13.86 -29.87 -9.71
CA SER A 6 -13.15 -28.93 -10.59
C SER A 6 -13.02 -27.56 -9.90
N SER A 7 -11.80 -26.98 -9.87
CA SER A 7 -11.44 -25.84 -8.98
C SER A 7 -12.33 -24.61 -9.12
N LYS A 8 -12.93 -24.38 -10.29
CA LYS A 8 -13.84 -23.24 -10.49
C LYS A 8 -15.22 -23.44 -9.84
N HIS A 9 -15.76 -24.67 -9.87
CA HIS A 9 -17.07 -24.98 -9.29
C HIS A 9 -17.01 -25.15 -7.77
N ALA A 10 -15.91 -25.70 -7.23
CA ALA A 10 -15.67 -25.80 -5.78
C ALA A 10 -15.74 -24.42 -5.10
N SER A 11 -15.12 -23.40 -5.71
CA SER A 11 -15.06 -22.05 -5.16
C SER A 11 -16.44 -21.38 -4.99
N TRP A 12 -17.40 -21.69 -5.87
CA TRP A 12 -18.74 -21.09 -5.82
C TRP A 12 -19.60 -21.71 -4.72
N HIS A 13 -19.59 -23.04 -4.59
CA HIS A 13 -20.30 -23.74 -3.51
C HIS A 13 -19.73 -23.38 -2.13
N LEU A 14 -18.40 -23.28 -2.02
CA LEU A 14 -17.74 -22.89 -0.79
C LEU A 14 -18.07 -21.44 -0.40
N LEU A 15 -18.17 -20.52 -1.36
CA LEU A 15 -18.61 -19.14 -1.12
C LEU A 15 -20.07 -19.07 -0.66
N VAL A 16 -20.96 -19.91 -1.22
CA VAL A 16 -22.36 -20.00 -0.77
C VAL A 16 -22.43 -20.50 0.67
N ILE A 17 -21.70 -21.58 1.01
CA ILE A 17 -21.63 -22.12 2.37
C ILE A 17 -21.12 -21.05 3.33
N LEU A 18 -20.03 -20.35 3.00
CA LEU A 18 -19.47 -19.28 3.84
C LEU A 18 -20.41 -18.08 4.00
N ARG A 19 -21.26 -17.79 3.01
CA ARG A 19 -22.31 -16.78 3.16
C ARG A 19 -23.34 -17.19 4.22
N HIS A 20 -23.66 -18.48 4.31
CA HIS A 20 -24.51 -19.03 5.38
C HIS A 20 -23.76 -19.13 6.73
N CYS A 21 -22.44 -19.35 6.72
CA CYS A 21 -21.60 -19.21 7.91
C CYS A 21 -21.53 -17.75 8.44
N ASN A 22 -21.94 -16.77 7.65
CA ASN A 22 -22.11 -15.38 8.10
C ASN A 22 -23.58 -14.99 8.30
N SER A 23 -24.48 -15.97 8.49
CA SER A 23 -25.88 -15.73 8.80
C SER A 23 -26.05 -15.12 10.20
N PRO A 24 -27.02 -14.22 10.41
CA PRO A 24 -27.37 -13.74 11.75
C PRO A 24 -27.93 -14.85 12.64
N ASP A 25 -28.50 -15.90 12.03
CA ASP A 25 -29.04 -17.05 12.74
C ASP A 25 -27.93 -17.96 13.27
N LYS A 26 -27.84 -18.07 14.60
CA LYS A 26 -26.83 -18.87 15.29
C LYS A 26 -27.02 -20.37 15.06
N ASP A 27 -28.25 -20.84 14.92
CA ASP A 27 -28.57 -22.26 14.79
C ASP A 27 -28.13 -22.81 13.42
N VAL A 28 -28.10 -21.94 12.40
CA VAL A 28 -27.53 -22.24 11.07
C VAL A 28 -26.01 -22.04 11.07
N ARG A 29 -25.53 -20.98 11.71
CA ARG A 29 -24.11 -20.60 11.67
C ARG A 29 -23.22 -21.61 12.40
N ALA A 30 -23.56 -21.99 13.63
CA ALA A 30 -22.73 -22.84 14.47
C ALA A 30 -22.34 -24.20 13.83
N PRO A 31 -23.27 -25.00 13.28
CA PRO A 31 -22.91 -26.28 12.66
C PRO A 31 -22.08 -26.08 11.38
N LEU A 32 -22.33 -25.02 10.61
CA LEU A 32 -21.57 -24.74 9.39
C LEU A 32 -20.14 -24.27 9.69
N VAL A 33 -19.95 -23.43 10.71
CA VAL A 33 -18.62 -23.04 11.18
C VAL A 33 -17.86 -24.25 11.72
N ALA A 34 -18.50 -25.12 12.49
CA ALA A 34 -17.89 -26.36 12.98
C ALA A 34 -17.43 -27.27 11.84
N GLY A 35 -18.28 -27.48 10.81
CA GLY A 35 -17.92 -28.27 9.64
C GLY A 35 -16.79 -27.65 8.82
N LEU A 36 -16.78 -26.31 8.68
CA LEU A 36 -15.67 -25.60 8.04
C LEU A 36 -14.37 -25.76 8.82
N GLN A 37 -14.44 -25.72 10.15
CA GLN A 37 -13.29 -25.89 11.01
C GLN A 37 -12.69 -27.30 10.91
N GLU A 38 -13.52 -28.34 10.92
CA GLU A 38 -13.09 -29.73 10.72
C GLU A 38 -12.48 -29.94 9.32
N MET A 39 -13.04 -29.31 8.28
CA MET A 39 -12.48 -29.33 6.93
C MET A 39 -11.09 -28.69 6.88
N VAL A 40 -10.87 -27.57 7.58
CA VAL A 40 -9.57 -26.87 7.62
C VAL A 40 -8.54 -27.66 8.43
N GLU A 41 -8.93 -28.22 9.58
CA GLU A 41 -8.02 -29.01 10.43
C GLU A 41 -7.55 -30.31 9.74
N SER A 42 -8.44 -30.95 8.97
CA SER A 42 -8.17 -32.19 8.23
C SER A 42 -7.49 -32.00 6.87
N ASP A 43 -7.32 -30.76 6.40
CA ASP A 43 -6.70 -30.49 5.10
C ASP A 43 -5.18 -30.70 5.13
N GLN A 44 -4.74 -31.80 4.53
CA GLN A 44 -3.32 -32.15 4.43
C GLN A 44 -2.59 -31.39 3.30
N ARG A 45 -3.32 -30.89 2.29
CA ARG A 45 -2.74 -30.27 1.09
C ARG A 45 -2.74 -28.74 1.13
N LEU A 46 -3.43 -28.16 2.11
CA LEU A 46 -3.66 -26.72 2.29
C LEU A 46 -4.44 -26.05 1.14
N GLU A 47 -4.95 -26.83 0.18
CA GLU A 47 -5.69 -26.33 -0.98
C GLU A 47 -7.11 -25.90 -0.57
N GLY A 48 -7.80 -26.71 0.24
CA GLY A 48 -9.14 -26.37 0.75
C GLY A 48 -9.10 -25.22 1.76
N SER A 49 -8.03 -25.19 2.57
CA SER A 49 -7.72 -24.11 3.50
C SER A 49 -7.52 -22.80 2.76
N LYS A 50 -6.71 -22.80 1.69
CA LYS A 50 -6.47 -21.61 0.84
C LYS A 50 -7.77 -21.11 0.20
N GLU A 51 -8.59 -21.99 -0.36
CA GLU A 51 -9.89 -21.61 -0.93
C GLU A 51 -10.83 -21.00 0.12
N ALA A 52 -10.84 -21.54 1.35
CA ALA A 52 -11.62 -20.98 2.45
C ALA A 52 -11.16 -19.57 2.83
N VAL A 53 -9.85 -19.33 2.94
CA VAL A 53 -9.30 -18.00 3.25
C VAL A 53 -9.67 -16.99 2.17
N ILE A 54 -9.47 -17.33 0.89
CA ILE A 54 -9.81 -16.45 -0.25
C ILE A 54 -11.30 -16.10 -0.24
N ALA A 55 -12.16 -17.08 0.03
CA ALA A 55 -13.60 -16.86 0.05
C ALA A 55 -14.06 -16.01 1.25
N ILE A 56 -13.43 -16.16 2.44
CA ILE A 56 -13.63 -15.23 3.58
C ILE A 56 -13.18 -13.81 3.19
N GLY A 57 -12.05 -13.68 2.49
CA GLY A 57 -11.55 -12.39 1.99
C GLY A 57 -12.48 -11.71 0.99
N ARG A 58 -13.12 -12.48 0.09
CA ARG A 58 -14.15 -11.99 -0.84
C ARG A 58 -15.42 -11.56 -0.10
N LEU A 59 -15.82 -12.28 0.95
CA LEU A 59 -16.96 -11.87 1.79
C LEU A 59 -16.69 -10.55 2.52
N ALA A 60 -15.49 -10.38 3.08
CA ALA A 60 -15.08 -9.11 3.68
C ALA A 60 -15.14 -7.95 2.65
N GLN A 61 -14.62 -8.16 1.44
CA GLN A 61 -14.62 -7.17 0.35
C GLN A 61 -16.05 -6.80 -0.12
N GLY A 62 -16.92 -7.80 -0.30
CA GLY A 62 -18.30 -7.58 -0.75
C GLY A 62 -19.14 -6.75 0.21
N MET A 63 -18.80 -6.72 1.50
CA MET A 63 -19.48 -5.89 2.50
C MET A 63 -19.06 -4.42 2.42
N ALA A 64 -17.80 -4.12 2.09
CA ALA A 64 -17.34 -2.75 1.86
C ALA A 64 -17.99 -2.10 0.62
N GLY A 65 -18.14 -2.85 -0.48
CA GLY A 65 -18.73 -2.36 -1.73
C GLY A 65 -20.22 -1.99 -1.65
N ARG A 66 -20.98 -2.54 -0.69
CA ARG A 66 -22.40 -2.21 -0.51
C ARG A 66 -22.62 -0.78 0.01
N LYS A 67 -21.63 -0.16 0.66
CA LYS A 67 -21.69 1.24 1.13
C LYS A 67 -21.61 2.24 -0.03
N ALA A 68 -20.80 1.94 -1.06
CA ALA A 68 -20.68 2.79 -2.26
C ALA A 68 -21.99 2.85 -3.08
N LYS A 69 -22.82 1.79 -3.04
CA LYS A 69 -24.07 1.70 -3.79
C LYS A 69 -25.32 2.14 -2.99
N ALA A 70 -25.26 2.06 -1.66
CA ALA A 70 -26.35 2.49 -0.76
C ALA A 70 -26.33 3.99 -0.43
N GLY A 71 -25.22 4.70 -0.73
CA GLY A 71 -25.08 6.14 -0.49
C GLY A 71 -26.00 7.06 -1.30
N ASN A 72 -26.83 6.53 -2.20
CA ASN A 72 -27.75 7.33 -3.04
C ASN A 72 -29.24 7.05 -2.77
N LYS A 73 -29.59 6.22 -1.78
CA LYS A 73 -31.00 5.85 -1.50
C LYS A 73 -31.17 5.33 -0.07
N ALA A 74 -31.06 6.20 0.94
CA ALA A 74 -31.42 5.84 2.31
C ALA A 74 -31.69 7.09 3.17
N GLU A 75 -32.79 7.81 2.90
CA GLU A 75 -33.41 8.67 3.92
C GLU A 75 -34.79 8.18 4.39
N ASP A 76 -35.41 7.19 3.75
CA ASP A 76 -36.73 6.70 4.16
C ASP A 76 -36.75 5.17 4.39
N ALA A 77 -36.39 4.72 5.59
CA ALA A 77 -36.91 3.48 6.17
C ALA A 77 -36.58 3.37 7.66
N SER A 78 -37.57 3.66 8.50
CA SER A 78 -37.57 3.38 9.93
C SER A 78 -37.72 1.89 10.21
N ASP A 79 -36.88 1.42 11.15
CA ASP A 79 -37.05 0.29 12.06
C ASP A 79 -37.20 -1.16 11.55
N ASN A 80 -36.51 -2.03 12.30
CA ASN A 80 -36.75 -3.47 12.48
C ASN A 80 -36.04 -4.53 11.61
N SER A 81 -34.85 -4.24 11.08
CA SER A 81 -33.82 -5.29 10.95
C SER A 81 -32.44 -4.72 11.20
N GLN A 82 -31.87 -4.94 12.39
CA GLN A 82 -30.42 -4.82 12.60
C GLN A 82 -29.74 -5.91 11.78
N SER A 83 -29.63 -5.69 10.47
CA SER A 83 -28.78 -6.48 9.59
C SER A 83 -27.34 -6.26 10.05
N HIS A 84 -26.77 -7.26 10.72
CA HIS A 84 -25.36 -7.26 11.13
C HIS A 84 -24.49 -6.88 9.93
N ARG A 85 -23.84 -5.71 10.02
CA ARG A 85 -23.11 -5.08 8.90
C ARG A 85 -21.68 -5.60 8.70
N GLY A 86 -21.24 -6.58 9.50
CA GLY A 86 -19.87 -7.10 9.49
C GLY A 86 -19.80 -8.62 9.59
N LEU A 87 -18.59 -9.18 9.41
CA LEU A 87 -18.30 -10.60 9.65
C LEU A 87 -18.55 -10.99 11.11
N HIS A 88 -19.03 -12.22 11.33
CA HIS A 88 -19.05 -12.83 12.66
C HIS A 88 -17.65 -13.28 13.09
N PHE A 89 -17.33 -13.13 14.39
CA PHE A 89 -16.00 -13.48 14.93
C PHE A 89 -15.70 -14.99 14.77
N GLU A 90 -16.72 -15.84 14.83
CA GLU A 90 -16.62 -17.31 14.69
C GLU A 90 -15.98 -17.73 13.36
N LEU A 91 -16.17 -16.95 12.29
CA LEU A 91 -15.53 -17.19 10.99
C LEU A 91 -14.02 -16.98 11.01
N LEU A 92 -13.52 -16.03 11.81
CA LEU A 92 -12.08 -15.80 11.91
C LEU A 92 -11.41 -16.73 12.90
N GLN A 93 -12.15 -17.33 13.84
CA GLN A 93 -11.63 -18.40 14.68
C GLN A 93 -11.21 -19.62 13.85
N VAL A 94 -11.88 -19.87 12.72
CA VAL A 94 -11.47 -20.92 11.78
C VAL A 94 -10.08 -20.64 11.21
N LEU A 95 -9.77 -19.38 10.88
CA LEU A 95 -8.43 -19.02 10.42
C LEU A 95 -7.39 -19.36 11.49
N LEU A 96 -7.65 -19.04 12.76
CA LEU A 96 -6.73 -19.34 13.87
C LEU A 96 -6.40 -20.83 14.04
N ARG A 97 -7.18 -21.74 13.45
CA ARG A 97 -6.94 -23.19 13.52
C ARG A 97 -6.31 -23.77 12.25
N LEU A 98 -5.84 -22.92 11.33
CA LEU A 98 -5.11 -23.37 10.14
C LEU A 98 -3.88 -24.19 10.57
N PRO A 99 -3.65 -25.37 9.95
CA PRO A 99 -2.55 -26.26 10.31
C PRO A 99 -1.21 -25.77 9.71
N ILE A 100 -0.71 -24.65 10.21
CA ILE A 100 0.54 -24.00 9.77
C ILE A 100 1.70 -24.44 10.69
N GLY A 101 2.86 -24.79 10.11
CA GLY A 101 4.05 -25.26 10.83
C GLY A 101 4.28 -26.77 10.75
N ARG A 102 3.59 -27.46 9.83
CA ARG A 102 3.79 -28.90 9.57
C ARG A 102 5.10 -29.15 8.81
N ALA A 103 5.62 -28.17 8.05
CA ALA A 103 6.91 -28.29 7.37
C ALA A 103 8.07 -28.40 8.36
N ASP A 104 8.11 -27.53 9.38
CA ASP A 104 9.15 -27.54 10.42
C ASP A 104 9.12 -28.86 11.23
N ALA A 105 7.91 -29.37 11.52
CA ALA A 105 7.72 -30.66 12.19
C ALA A 105 8.16 -31.87 11.33
N ALA A 106 8.01 -31.79 10.00
CA ALA A 106 8.45 -32.83 9.07
C ALA A 106 9.98 -32.86 8.91
N GLU A 107 10.66 -31.72 8.96
CA GLU A 107 12.14 -31.62 8.90
C GLU A 107 12.80 -32.12 10.20
N LEU A 108 12.25 -31.77 11.37
CA LEU A 108 12.71 -32.25 12.68
C LEU A 108 12.63 -33.78 12.81
N ALA A 109 11.76 -34.42 12.03
CA ALA A 109 11.49 -35.85 12.05
C ALA A 109 12.20 -36.64 10.94
N GLY A 110 13.29 -36.11 10.35
CA GLY A 110 14.11 -36.82 9.37
C GLY A 110 14.47 -38.26 9.79
N PRO A 111 15.04 -39.10 8.90
CA PRO A 111 15.07 -40.57 9.03
C PRO A 111 15.80 -41.17 10.25
N GLY A 112 16.31 -40.35 11.17
CA GLY A 112 16.92 -40.75 12.44
C GLY A 112 16.51 -39.90 13.65
N GLY A 113 15.39 -39.16 13.61
CA GLY A 113 14.86 -38.45 14.78
C GLY A 113 14.26 -39.41 15.81
N ASP A 114 14.72 -39.34 17.07
CA ASP A 114 14.19 -40.18 18.15
C ASP A 114 12.74 -39.76 18.49
N MET A 115 11.80 -40.62 18.11
CA MET A 115 10.35 -40.44 18.23
C MET A 115 9.76 -41.17 19.44
N SER A 116 10.56 -41.40 20.49
CA SER A 116 10.07 -42.04 21.72
C SER A 116 9.01 -41.20 22.47
N ASN A 117 9.00 -39.87 22.29
CA ASN A 117 8.14 -38.94 23.03
C ASN A 117 7.02 -38.26 22.22
N ALA A 118 6.84 -38.56 20.93
CA ALA A 118 5.77 -37.97 20.12
C ALA A 118 4.46 -38.78 20.27
N ASP A 119 3.33 -38.06 20.40
CA ASP A 119 1.99 -38.65 20.45
C ASP A 119 1.68 -39.46 19.18
N ASP A 120 0.92 -40.54 19.33
CA ASP A 120 0.62 -41.48 18.24
C ASP A 120 -0.16 -40.82 17.08
N ASP A 121 -0.97 -39.79 17.38
CA ASP A 121 -1.68 -38.98 16.37
C ASP A 121 -0.72 -38.11 15.55
N VAL A 122 0.34 -37.58 16.18
CA VAL A 122 1.38 -36.80 15.50
C VAL A 122 2.22 -37.72 14.61
N LYS A 123 2.59 -38.90 15.12
CA LYS A 123 3.29 -39.93 14.33
C LYS A 123 2.48 -40.37 13.11
N LYS A 124 1.18 -40.58 13.28
CA LYS A 124 0.27 -40.99 12.21
C LYS A 124 0.06 -39.90 11.16
N GLY A 125 -0.17 -38.66 11.59
CA GLY A 125 -0.28 -37.52 10.67
C GLY A 125 1.00 -37.24 9.87
N LEU A 126 2.17 -37.52 10.45
CA LEU A 126 3.47 -37.33 9.80
C LEU A 126 3.82 -38.46 8.82
N ALA A 127 3.50 -39.71 9.20
CA ALA A 127 3.61 -40.86 8.31
C ALA A 127 2.71 -40.69 7.08
N GLU A 128 1.52 -40.12 7.23
CA GLU A 128 0.60 -39.84 6.12
C GLU A 128 1.06 -38.64 5.26
N ALA A 129 1.66 -37.60 5.86
CA ALA A 129 2.19 -36.43 5.16
C ALA A 129 3.43 -36.75 4.31
N SER A 130 4.38 -37.53 4.85
CA SER A 130 5.61 -37.94 4.13
C SER A 130 5.34 -38.78 2.88
N ILE A 131 4.15 -39.38 2.77
CA ILE A 131 3.71 -40.15 1.60
C ILE A 131 3.23 -39.24 0.45
N THR A 132 2.91 -37.96 0.69
CA THR A 132 2.14 -37.15 -0.28
C THR A 132 2.80 -35.88 -0.81
N LEU A 133 3.67 -35.18 -0.05
CA LEU A 133 4.42 -34.00 -0.53
C LEU A 133 5.82 -33.91 0.11
N SER A 134 6.78 -33.32 -0.60
CA SER A 134 8.09 -33.00 -0.01
C SER A 134 7.97 -31.83 0.98
N ALA A 135 8.78 -31.83 2.05
CA ALA A 135 8.78 -30.77 3.07
C ALA A 135 8.94 -29.37 2.46
N GLU A 136 9.76 -29.24 1.41
CA GLU A 136 9.97 -28.01 0.66
C GLU A 136 8.70 -27.51 -0.05
N GLN A 137 7.92 -28.42 -0.65
CA GLN A 137 6.65 -28.06 -1.29
C GLN A 137 5.58 -27.64 -0.27
N LEU A 138 5.57 -28.27 0.91
CA LEU A 138 4.67 -27.91 1.99
C LEU A 138 4.99 -26.51 2.52
N ARG A 139 6.26 -26.19 2.74
CA ARG A 139 6.73 -24.87 3.18
C ARG A 139 6.34 -23.76 2.21
N LYS A 140 6.46 -24.01 0.90
CA LYS A 140 5.99 -23.07 -0.13
C LYS A 140 4.48 -22.82 -0.03
N ARG A 141 3.68 -23.88 0.14
CA ARG A 141 2.22 -23.78 0.27
C ARG A 141 1.79 -23.09 1.58
N GLU A 142 2.48 -23.35 2.68
CA GLU A 142 2.25 -22.66 3.96
C GLU A 142 2.53 -21.16 3.83
N GLY A 143 3.62 -20.76 3.15
CA GLY A 143 3.93 -19.36 2.87
C GLY A 143 2.87 -18.67 2.01
N GLU A 144 2.39 -19.32 0.93
CA GLU A 144 1.29 -18.79 0.11
C GLU A 144 -0.01 -18.64 0.90
N LEU A 145 -0.33 -19.61 1.76
CA LEU A 145 -1.53 -19.57 2.61
C LEU A 145 -1.45 -18.44 3.64
N LEU A 146 -0.29 -18.27 4.29
CA LEU A 146 -0.03 -17.18 5.23
C LEU A 146 -0.25 -15.82 4.56
N TYR A 147 0.32 -15.61 3.37
CA TYR A 147 0.13 -14.36 2.62
C TYR A 147 -1.35 -14.02 2.44
N GLU A 148 -2.17 -14.98 2.00
CA GLU A 148 -3.62 -14.78 1.84
C GLU A 148 -4.31 -14.43 3.17
N VAL A 149 -3.92 -15.09 4.27
CA VAL A 149 -4.44 -14.79 5.62
C VAL A 149 -4.12 -13.35 6.03
N PHE A 150 -2.88 -12.90 5.81
CA PHE A 150 -2.46 -11.53 6.11
C PHE A 150 -3.21 -10.49 5.28
N VAL A 151 -3.44 -10.75 3.99
CA VAL A 151 -4.25 -9.88 3.14
C VAL A 151 -5.68 -9.73 3.70
N VAL A 152 -6.28 -10.82 4.19
CA VAL A 152 -7.60 -10.76 4.84
C VAL A 152 -7.55 -9.98 6.14
N TYR A 153 -6.55 -10.20 7.00
CA TYR A 153 -6.40 -9.48 8.26
C TYR A 153 -6.16 -7.99 8.08
N LEU A 154 -5.24 -7.59 7.20
CA LEU A 154 -4.98 -6.18 6.88
C LEU A 154 -6.22 -5.51 6.28
N ARG A 155 -6.95 -6.21 5.41
CA ARG A 155 -8.21 -5.70 4.85
C ARG A 155 -9.24 -5.41 5.95
N ILE A 156 -9.37 -6.30 6.92
CA ILE A 156 -10.28 -6.12 8.06
C ILE A 156 -9.80 -4.99 8.99
N LEU A 157 -8.49 -4.88 9.23
CA LEU A 157 -7.91 -3.77 10.00
C LEU A 157 -8.14 -2.39 9.34
N ARG A 158 -7.98 -2.30 8.02
CA ARG A 158 -8.33 -1.09 7.24
C ARG A 158 -9.83 -0.77 7.33
N GLN A 159 -10.66 -1.79 7.49
CA GLN A 159 -12.13 -1.68 7.62
C GLN A 159 -12.62 -1.69 9.08
N ARG A 160 -11.79 -1.31 10.05
CA ARG A 160 -12.08 -1.32 11.51
C ARG A 160 -13.39 -0.70 11.97
N HIS A 161 -14.06 0.12 11.15
CA HIS A 161 -15.33 0.76 11.47
C HIS A 161 -16.57 -0.11 11.16
N LEU A 162 -16.40 -1.20 10.41
CA LEU A 162 -17.48 -2.11 9.98
C LEU A 162 -17.62 -3.35 10.88
N HIS A 163 -16.62 -3.63 11.70
CA HIS A 163 -16.48 -4.91 12.40
C HIS A 163 -16.67 -4.77 13.92
N SER A 164 -17.07 -5.87 14.58
CA SER A 164 -17.27 -5.90 16.03
C SER A 164 -15.93 -5.90 16.78
N ARG A 165 -15.97 -5.47 18.06
CA ARG A 165 -14.79 -5.44 18.95
C ARG A 165 -14.14 -6.82 19.14
N GLU A 166 -14.96 -7.87 19.24
CA GLU A 166 -14.51 -9.26 19.38
C GLU A 166 -13.79 -9.77 18.12
N LEU A 167 -14.28 -9.38 16.95
CA LEU A 167 -13.64 -9.74 15.68
C LEU A 167 -12.28 -9.06 15.56
N MET A 168 -12.20 -7.77 15.89
CA MET A 168 -10.94 -7.03 15.88
C MET A 168 -9.91 -7.66 16.83
N GLY A 169 -10.34 -8.08 18.04
CA GLY A 169 -9.48 -8.85 18.95
C GLY A 169 -8.94 -10.12 18.30
N THR A 170 -9.79 -10.88 17.63
CA THR A 170 -9.42 -12.14 16.95
C THR A 170 -8.40 -11.92 15.81
N VAL A 171 -8.57 -10.85 15.02
CA VAL A 171 -7.61 -10.46 13.96
C VAL A 171 -6.25 -10.14 14.55
N LEU A 172 -6.22 -9.33 15.63
CA LEU A 172 -4.98 -8.93 16.29
C LEU A 172 -4.27 -10.13 16.92
N THR A 173 -5.01 -11.09 17.49
CA THR A 173 -4.45 -12.35 17.97
C THR A 173 -3.85 -13.19 16.83
N GLY A 174 -4.51 -13.24 15.67
CA GLY A 174 -4.00 -13.95 14.50
C GLY A 174 -2.73 -13.32 13.92
N LEU A 175 -2.70 -12.00 13.81
CA LEU A 175 -1.51 -11.24 13.41
C LEU A 175 -0.34 -11.47 14.36
N ALA A 176 -0.57 -11.45 15.67
CA ALA A 176 0.46 -11.73 16.66
C ALA A 176 1.00 -13.16 16.56
N ARG A 177 0.13 -14.14 16.25
CA ARG A 177 0.50 -15.56 16.20
C ARG A 177 1.38 -15.90 15.01
N TRP A 178 1.09 -15.38 13.82
CA TRP A 178 1.84 -15.73 12.60
C TRP A 178 2.75 -14.63 12.08
N GLY A 179 2.71 -13.43 12.65
CA GLY A 179 3.44 -12.28 12.10
C GLY A 179 4.96 -12.41 12.15
N GLN A 180 5.50 -13.34 12.96
CA GLN A 180 6.93 -13.65 12.98
C GLN A 180 7.41 -14.48 11.78
N GLN A 181 6.49 -15.11 11.03
CA GLN A 181 6.80 -15.96 9.86
C GLN A 181 6.75 -15.17 8.54
N VAL A 182 6.59 -13.85 8.61
CA VAL A 182 6.34 -12.97 7.47
C VAL A 182 7.61 -12.19 7.09
N ASN A 183 7.72 -11.82 5.81
CA ASN A 183 8.78 -10.96 5.30
C ASN A 183 8.81 -9.59 6.01
N LEU A 184 10.01 -9.02 6.10
CA LEU A 184 10.27 -7.77 6.82
C LEU A 184 9.48 -6.57 6.28
N GLU A 185 9.26 -6.51 4.97
CA GLU A 185 8.50 -5.42 4.32
C GLU A 185 7.03 -5.42 4.74
N LEU A 186 6.37 -6.58 4.69
CA LEU A 186 4.97 -6.73 5.11
C LEU A 186 4.82 -6.51 6.63
N LEU A 187 5.85 -6.80 7.42
CA LEU A 187 5.85 -6.50 8.86
C LEU A 187 5.78 -5.00 9.15
N LEU A 188 6.49 -4.16 8.38
CA LEU A 188 6.43 -2.70 8.53
C LEU A 188 5.04 -2.16 8.19
N GLU A 189 4.42 -2.68 7.14
CA GLU A 189 3.03 -2.36 6.77
C GLU A 189 2.04 -2.77 7.88
N ILE A 190 2.23 -3.94 8.49
CA ILE A 190 1.42 -4.38 9.63
C ILE A 190 1.60 -3.44 10.83
N LEU A 191 2.83 -3.04 11.14
CA LEU A 191 3.12 -2.15 12.28
C LEU A 191 2.52 -0.74 12.10
N SER A 192 2.54 -0.19 10.89
CA SER A 192 1.94 1.12 10.59
C SER A 192 0.40 1.09 10.74
N GLU A 193 -0.25 0.05 10.21
CA GLU A 193 -1.69 -0.16 10.36
C GLU A 193 -2.10 -0.43 11.81
N LEU A 194 -1.29 -1.18 12.57
CA LEU A 194 -1.48 -1.41 14.00
C LEU A 194 -1.39 -0.11 14.81
N ARG A 195 -0.41 0.76 14.51
CA ARG A 195 -0.29 2.07 15.16
C ARG A 195 -1.57 2.90 14.98
N LEU A 196 -2.11 2.94 13.76
CA LEU A 196 -3.36 3.62 13.48
C LEU A 196 -4.54 2.98 14.23
N ALA A 197 -4.63 1.65 14.24
CA ALA A 197 -5.72 0.93 14.90
C ALA A 197 -5.72 1.15 16.43
N VAL A 198 -4.54 1.18 17.06
CA VAL A 198 -4.37 1.45 18.49
C VAL A 198 -4.74 2.90 18.82
N LYS A 199 -4.25 3.88 18.04
CA LYS A 199 -4.61 5.30 18.24
C LYS A 199 -6.12 5.51 18.17
N ASP A 200 -6.79 4.92 17.18
CA ASP A 200 -8.24 5.00 17.02
C ASP A 200 -9.01 4.27 18.13
N ALA A 201 -8.48 3.15 18.64
CA ALA A 201 -9.10 2.43 19.75
C ALA A 201 -9.02 3.23 21.05
N ILE A 202 -7.87 3.86 21.33
CA ILE A 202 -7.69 4.76 22.48
C ILE A 202 -8.63 5.96 22.36
N ALA A 203 -8.74 6.58 21.18
CA ALA A 203 -9.64 7.71 20.94
C ALA A 203 -11.13 7.35 21.15
N ARG A 204 -11.54 6.12 20.83
CA ARG A 204 -12.90 5.60 21.00
C ARG A 204 -13.18 5.04 22.40
N GLY A 205 -12.16 4.89 23.25
CA GLY A 205 -12.29 4.25 24.57
C GLY A 205 -12.46 2.73 24.50
N ASP A 206 -12.02 2.09 23.41
CA ASP A 206 -12.09 0.63 23.22
C ASP A 206 -10.84 -0.04 23.82
N GLU A 207 -10.84 -0.20 25.15
CA GLU A 207 -9.68 -0.73 25.91
C GLU A 207 -9.24 -2.12 25.43
N LEU A 208 -10.19 -3.01 25.12
CA LEU A 208 -9.89 -4.38 24.69
C LEU A 208 -9.09 -4.40 23.38
N VAL A 209 -9.49 -3.59 22.38
CA VAL A 209 -8.82 -3.53 21.08
C VAL A 209 -7.46 -2.84 21.21
N ALA A 210 -7.37 -1.80 22.04
CA ALA A 210 -6.11 -1.12 22.34
C ALA A 210 -5.09 -2.07 23.00
N LEU A 211 -5.52 -2.86 23.99
CA LEU A 211 -4.67 -3.86 24.66
C LEU A 211 -4.21 -4.96 23.70
N HIS A 212 -5.13 -5.51 22.90
CA HIS A 212 -4.77 -6.53 21.91
C HIS A 212 -3.82 -5.98 20.85
N GLY A 213 -3.99 -4.72 20.43
CA GLY A 213 -3.13 -4.07 19.45
C GLY A 213 -1.72 -3.80 19.99
N LEU A 214 -1.62 -3.35 21.24
CA LEU A 214 -0.34 -3.17 21.93
C LEU A 214 0.39 -4.50 22.14
N ASN A 215 -0.33 -5.54 22.59
CA ASN A 215 0.24 -6.88 22.72
C ASN A 215 0.73 -7.42 21.37
N CYS A 216 -0.06 -7.23 20.31
CA CYS A 216 0.34 -7.61 18.96
C CYS A 216 1.64 -6.90 18.54
N ALA A 217 1.72 -5.58 18.71
CA ALA A 217 2.92 -4.82 18.38
C ALA A 217 4.16 -5.32 19.15
N LEU A 218 4.03 -5.62 20.45
CA LEU A 218 5.13 -6.15 21.26
C LEU A 218 5.59 -7.54 20.78
N VAL A 219 4.65 -8.43 20.47
CA VAL A 219 4.97 -9.79 19.97
C VAL A 219 5.68 -9.71 18.61
N LEU A 220 5.19 -8.86 17.71
CA LEU A 220 5.82 -8.63 16.42
C LEU A 220 7.25 -8.12 16.61
N LEU A 221 7.44 -7.08 17.42
CA LEU A 221 8.74 -6.48 17.70
C LEU A 221 9.74 -7.43 18.38
N SER A 222 9.25 -8.42 19.15
CA SER A 222 10.10 -9.42 19.82
C SER A 222 10.73 -10.45 18.88
N GLY A 223 10.30 -10.54 17.63
CA GLY A 223 10.75 -11.54 16.65
C GLY A 223 11.94 -11.07 15.77
N PRO A 224 12.02 -11.50 14.49
CA PRO A 224 13.12 -11.13 13.58
C PRO A 224 13.25 -9.61 13.32
N SER A 225 12.25 -8.83 13.72
CA SER A 225 12.26 -7.36 13.74
C SER A 225 13.17 -6.72 14.78
N GLN A 226 13.81 -7.47 15.68
CA GLN A 226 14.80 -6.89 16.60
C GLN A 226 15.94 -6.17 15.88
N ALA A 227 16.20 -6.52 14.62
CA ALA A 227 17.17 -5.86 13.75
C ALA A 227 16.65 -4.55 13.12
N LEU A 228 15.36 -4.21 13.25
CA LEU A 228 14.76 -3.02 12.67
C LEU A 228 14.94 -1.81 13.60
N LEU A 229 15.63 -0.78 13.09
CA LEU A 229 15.68 0.57 13.68
C LEU A 229 14.34 1.29 13.43
N THR A 230 13.25 0.77 13.98
CA THR A 230 11.92 1.41 13.87
C THR A 230 11.62 2.26 15.09
N ASP A 231 10.97 3.41 14.90
CA ASP A 231 10.54 4.27 15.99
C ASP A 231 9.40 3.63 16.80
N VAL A 232 9.72 3.16 18.00
CA VAL A 232 8.76 2.55 18.94
C VAL A 232 8.22 3.55 19.97
N SER A 233 8.55 4.85 19.83
CA SER A 233 8.12 5.93 20.74
C SER A 233 6.60 6.01 20.91
N TRP A 234 5.84 5.74 19.85
CA TRP A 234 4.38 5.74 19.89
C TRP A 234 3.81 4.67 20.83
N LEU A 235 4.54 3.58 21.08
CA LEU A 235 4.07 2.46 21.90
C LEU A 235 4.09 2.83 23.38
N SER A 236 5.13 3.51 23.86
CA SER A 236 5.18 4.04 25.23
C SER A 236 4.13 5.12 25.46
N ASP A 237 3.93 6.02 24.49
CA ASP A 237 2.87 7.03 24.53
C ASP A 237 1.47 6.40 24.57
N SER A 238 1.25 5.34 23.80
CA SER A 238 -0.02 4.61 23.77
C SER A 238 -0.26 3.84 25.07
N MET A 239 0.76 3.20 25.63
CA MET A 239 0.68 2.52 26.93
C MET A 239 0.39 3.49 28.07
N THR A 240 1.05 4.66 28.10
CA THR A 240 0.79 5.69 29.13
C THR A 240 -0.59 6.30 28.98
N SER A 241 -1.05 6.55 27.75
CA SER A 241 -2.40 7.04 27.46
C SER A 241 -3.47 6.05 27.91
N LEU A 242 -3.25 4.75 27.67
CA LEU A 242 -4.16 3.70 28.10
C LEU A 242 -4.14 3.48 29.63
N ALA A 243 -2.97 3.56 30.26
CA ALA A 243 -2.84 3.49 31.72
C ALA A 243 -3.54 4.67 32.41
N ARG A 244 -3.49 5.87 31.82
CA ARG A 244 -4.27 7.03 32.29
C ARG A 244 -5.77 6.82 32.10
N ALA A 245 -6.19 6.27 30.95
CA ALA A 245 -7.61 6.02 30.67
C ALA A 245 -8.21 4.97 31.63
N THR A 246 -7.49 3.87 31.89
CA THR A 246 -7.92 2.78 32.78
C THR A 246 -7.90 3.17 34.25
N SER A 247 -6.88 3.94 34.70
CA SER A 247 -6.84 4.47 36.08
C SER A 247 -7.94 5.50 36.38
N LEU A 248 -8.43 6.22 35.36
CA LEU A 248 -9.60 7.10 35.47
C LEU A 248 -10.94 6.35 35.41
N GLY A 249 -10.95 5.08 34.96
CA GLY A 249 -12.13 4.22 34.94
C GLY A 249 -12.53 3.70 36.32
N THR A 250 -11.55 3.44 37.20
CA THR A 250 -11.79 2.87 38.53
C THR A 250 -12.29 3.89 39.57
N SER A 251 -12.20 5.21 39.30
CA SER A 251 -12.68 6.26 40.22
C SER A 251 -14.10 6.76 39.92
N ARG A 252 -14.79 6.18 38.92
CA ARG A 252 -16.08 6.69 38.43
C ARG A 252 -17.33 6.11 39.10
N SER A 253 -17.23 5.49 40.28
CA SER A 253 -18.40 5.01 41.04
C SER A 253 -18.86 5.91 42.20
N LEU A 254 -18.28 7.10 42.42
CA LEU A 254 -18.89 8.10 43.30
C LEU A 254 -18.62 9.53 42.83
N SER A 255 -19.71 10.29 42.73
CA SER A 255 -19.80 11.72 42.44
C SER A 255 -19.46 12.16 41.01
N ALA A 256 -20.51 12.51 40.26
CA ALA A 256 -20.38 13.33 39.06
C ALA A 256 -20.03 14.78 39.47
N PRO A 257 -19.15 15.45 38.71
CA PRO A 257 -19.38 16.83 38.36
C PRO A 257 -19.64 16.93 36.86
N ARG A 258 -20.78 17.55 36.55
CA ARG A 258 -21.15 18.00 35.20
C ARG A 258 -20.07 18.95 34.68
N GLY A 259 -19.55 18.66 33.49
CA GLY A 259 -18.96 19.65 32.59
C GLY A 259 -17.44 19.73 32.53
N ALA A 260 -16.78 18.78 31.85
CA ALA A 260 -15.41 18.98 31.33
C ALA A 260 -15.00 17.88 30.33
N THR A 261 -15.64 17.81 29.15
CA THR A 261 -15.09 17.00 28.03
C THR A 261 -15.64 17.48 26.69
N ARG A 262 -15.57 18.81 26.48
CA ARG A 262 -15.93 19.45 25.21
C ARG A 262 -14.98 20.59 24.83
N ARG A 263 -13.73 20.57 25.35
CA ARG A 263 -12.82 21.71 25.20
C ARG A 263 -11.47 21.42 24.54
N THR A 264 -10.98 20.19 24.40
CA THR A 264 -9.66 19.98 23.76
C THR A 264 -9.73 19.75 22.25
N ALA A 265 -10.74 19.02 21.75
CA ALA A 265 -11.01 18.94 20.30
C ALA A 265 -11.65 20.22 19.73
N SER A 266 -12.34 20.99 20.58
CA SER A 266 -12.90 22.28 20.16
C SER A 266 -11.85 23.38 20.12
N ILE A 267 -10.73 23.32 20.87
CA ILE A 267 -9.73 24.40 20.81
C ILE A 267 -8.89 24.34 19.54
N GLY A 268 -8.55 23.16 19.02
CA GLY A 268 -7.87 23.03 17.71
C GLY A 268 -8.78 23.41 16.54
N ALA A 269 -10.02 22.89 16.53
CA ALA A 269 -11.01 23.22 15.51
C ALA A 269 -11.55 24.66 15.63
N GLN A 270 -11.69 25.21 16.85
CA GLN A 270 -12.06 26.62 17.07
C GLN A 270 -10.87 27.56 16.87
N ARG A 271 -9.60 27.16 17.00
CA ARG A 271 -8.46 27.99 16.58
C ARG A 271 -8.36 28.06 15.07
N ALA A 272 -8.56 26.96 14.35
CA ALA A 272 -8.69 26.98 12.90
C ALA A 272 -9.93 27.77 12.42
N GLN A 273 -11.07 27.68 13.13
CA GLN A 273 -12.28 28.48 12.82
C GLN A 273 -12.19 29.95 13.28
N ARG A 274 -11.39 30.28 14.30
CA ARG A 274 -11.18 31.66 14.78
C ARG A 274 -10.12 32.37 13.95
N ALA A 275 -9.09 31.63 13.50
CA ALA A 275 -8.19 32.07 12.43
C ALA A 275 -8.98 32.37 11.14
N ARG A 276 -9.93 31.50 10.75
CA ARG A 276 -10.88 31.78 9.64
C ARG A 276 -11.75 33.02 9.85
N ARG A 277 -12.09 33.38 11.09
CA ARG A 277 -13.04 34.46 11.42
C ARG A 277 -12.39 35.84 11.53
N ASP A 278 -11.09 35.89 11.82
CA ASP A 278 -10.27 37.09 11.71
C ASP A 278 -9.78 37.31 10.24
N TRP A 279 -10.05 36.35 9.34
CA TRP A 279 -9.59 36.28 7.95
C TRP A 279 -10.56 36.86 6.91
N ASP A 280 -11.81 37.11 7.29
CA ASP A 280 -12.86 37.68 6.42
C ASP A 280 -12.70 39.21 6.27
N ALA A 281 -11.47 39.73 6.30
CA ALA A 281 -11.19 41.14 6.02
C ALA A 281 -11.26 41.39 4.51
N ALA A 282 -11.83 42.53 4.12
CA ALA A 282 -12.10 42.91 2.73
C ALA A 282 -10.86 42.73 1.82
N PRO A 283 -11.04 42.40 0.51
CA PRO A 283 -9.93 42.21 -0.41
C PRO A 283 -9.09 43.48 -0.46
N VAL A 284 -7.85 43.39 0.02
CA VAL A 284 -6.83 44.44 -0.15
C VAL A 284 -6.29 44.30 -1.56
N GLU A 285 -6.21 45.40 -2.31
CA GLU A 285 -5.61 45.37 -3.65
C GLU A 285 -4.14 44.91 -3.56
N PRO A 286 -3.66 44.03 -4.46
CA PRO A 286 -2.30 43.53 -4.42
C PRO A 286 -1.27 44.65 -4.54
N ASN A 287 -0.46 44.82 -3.50
CA ASN A 287 0.79 45.55 -3.63
C ASN A 287 1.77 44.71 -4.47
N GLU A 288 2.64 45.36 -5.25
CA GLU A 288 3.65 44.66 -6.08
C GLU A 288 4.59 43.76 -5.25
N ASP A 289 4.69 44.03 -3.94
CA ASP A 289 5.49 43.32 -2.93
C ASP A 289 4.88 41.98 -2.48
N ASP A 290 3.62 41.67 -2.83
CA ASP A 290 2.92 40.44 -2.46
C ASP A 290 2.94 39.38 -3.57
N ARG A 291 3.82 39.53 -4.57
CA ARG A 291 4.02 38.53 -5.63
C ARG A 291 5.11 37.54 -5.28
N CYS A 292 4.83 36.26 -5.45
CA CYS A 292 5.80 35.18 -5.30
C CYS A 292 6.13 34.53 -6.63
N PHE A 293 7.42 34.35 -6.89
CA PHE A 293 7.91 33.60 -8.04
C PHE A 293 8.62 32.34 -7.56
N ALA A 294 8.23 31.18 -8.05
CA ALA A 294 8.85 29.92 -7.72
C ALA A 294 9.46 29.25 -8.96
N TYR A 295 10.66 28.72 -8.79
CA TYR A 295 11.48 28.11 -9.84
C TYR A 295 11.97 26.75 -9.40
N TYR A 296 11.83 25.74 -10.26
CA TYR A 296 12.49 24.44 -10.08
C TYR A 296 13.75 24.38 -10.94
N LEU A 297 14.93 24.38 -10.30
CA LEU A 297 16.22 24.59 -10.97
C LEU A 297 17.06 23.32 -11.09
N ALA A 298 17.02 22.42 -10.10
CA ALA A 298 17.80 21.18 -10.07
C ALA A 298 17.08 20.10 -9.25
N ASN A 299 17.50 18.84 -9.38
CA ASN A 299 16.98 17.76 -8.54
C ASN A 299 17.44 17.89 -7.08
N SER A 300 18.62 18.45 -6.85
CA SER A 300 19.11 18.74 -5.50
C SER A 300 20.03 19.95 -5.47
N LEU A 301 20.11 20.58 -4.32
CA LEU A 301 20.89 21.79 -4.08
C LEU A 301 21.60 21.67 -2.75
N ASP A 302 22.90 21.94 -2.78
CA ASP A 302 23.72 21.87 -1.58
C ASP A 302 23.59 23.14 -0.72
N ILE A 303 22.66 23.10 0.24
CA ILE A 303 22.43 24.23 1.15
C ILE A 303 23.66 24.50 2.02
N GLN A 304 24.43 23.48 2.37
CA GLN A 304 25.56 23.63 3.28
C GLN A 304 26.72 24.39 2.62
N ALA A 305 26.88 24.22 1.30
CA ALA A 305 27.92 24.86 0.50
C ALA A 305 27.64 26.33 0.15
N LEU A 306 26.43 26.87 0.41
CA LEU A 306 26.10 28.28 0.20
C LEU A 306 26.99 29.17 1.09
N THR A 307 27.92 29.92 0.50
CA THR A 307 28.90 30.80 1.16
C THR A 307 28.55 32.31 1.06
N ASP A 308 29.18 33.08 1.95
CA ASP A 308 28.86 34.40 2.54
C ASP A 308 28.69 35.64 1.62
N ASN A 309 28.44 35.51 0.31
CA ASN A 309 28.24 36.70 -0.54
C ASN A 309 26.94 37.46 -0.21
N TRP A 310 25.99 36.82 0.46
CA TRP A 310 24.70 37.38 0.87
C TRP A 310 24.43 37.06 2.35
N LYS A 311 23.51 37.80 2.99
CA LYS A 311 23.01 37.46 4.33
C LYS A 311 22.17 36.18 4.23
N VAL A 312 22.83 35.02 4.36
CA VAL A 312 22.17 33.71 4.38
C VAL A 312 21.71 33.40 5.80
N ILE A 313 20.40 33.25 5.99
CA ILE A 313 19.81 32.77 7.24
C ILE A 313 19.40 31.32 7.01
N ARG A 314 20.06 30.39 7.68
CA ARG A 314 19.74 28.97 7.59
C ARG A 314 18.64 28.66 8.61
N PHE A 315 17.52 28.11 8.14
CA PHE A 315 16.39 27.75 8.99
C PHE A 315 16.46 26.28 9.40
N HIS A 316 16.71 25.36 8.46
CA HIS A 316 16.85 23.93 8.73
C HIS A 316 17.79 23.29 7.69
N SER A 317 18.04 21.98 7.75
CA SER A 317 18.81 21.25 6.73
C SER A 317 18.27 21.43 5.31
N ASP A 318 16.97 21.76 5.18
CA ASP A 318 16.24 21.71 3.92
C ASP A 318 15.81 23.07 3.40
N VAL A 319 15.98 24.14 4.19
CA VAL A 319 15.56 25.51 3.83
C VAL A 319 16.58 26.54 4.29
N ALA A 320 17.00 27.39 3.36
CA ALA A 320 17.78 28.59 3.63
C ALA A 320 17.12 29.83 3.03
N LEU A 321 17.24 30.97 3.71
CA LEU A 321 16.82 32.27 3.23
C LEU A 321 18.03 33.06 2.76
N LEU A 322 17.96 33.54 1.54
CA LEU A 322 18.86 34.49 0.93
C LEU A 322 18.15 35.84 0.85
N LYS A 323 18.75 36.87 1.44
CA LYS A 323 18.26 38.24 1.26
C LYS A 323 18.89 38.87 0.03
N VAL A 324 18.11 39.10 -1.02
CA VAL A 324 18.53 39.79 -2.26
C VAL A 324 17.91 41.18 -2.26
N ASP A 325 18.72 42.24 -2.19
CA ASP A 325 18.27 43.64 -2.17
C ASP A 325 17.13 43.91 -1.16
N GLU A 326 17.33 43.45 0.08
CA GLU A 326 16.37 43.49 1.21
C GLU A 326 15.09 42.64 1.06
N LYS A 327 14.93 41.91 -0.05
CA LYS A 327 13.80 40.99 -0.30
C LYS A 327 14.16 39.55 0.08
N ASP A 328 13.13 38.77 0.38
CA ASP A 328 13.27 37.41 0.91
C ASP A 328 13.23 36.37 -0.22
N CYS A 329 14.31 35.61 -0.39
CA CYS A 329 14.39 34.48 -1.34
C CYS A 329 14.66 33.17 -0.59
N PHE A 330 13.73 32.23 -0.63
CA PHE A 330 13.86 30.91 -0.02
C PHE A 330 14.47 29.91 -1.00
N VAL A 331 15.45 29.17 -0.53
CA VAL A 331 16.12 28.09 -1.27
C VAL A 331 15.94 26.77 -0.53
N PHE A 332 15.54 25.76 -1.28
CA PHE A 332 15.21 24.44 -0.78
C PHE A 332 16.25 23.40 -1.19
N SER A 333 16.51 22.40 -0.34
CA SER A 333 17.52 21.36 -0.59
C SER A 333 17.18 20.49 -1.80
N PHE A 334 15.90 20.43 -2.12
CA PHE A 334 15.37 19.79 -3.32
C PHE A 334 15.40 20.67 -4.58
N GLY A 335 16.21 21.75 -4.59
CA GLY A 335 16.53 22.50 -5.80
C GLY A 335 15.46 23.47 -6.29
N CYS A 336 14.55 23.89 -5.41
CA CYS A 336 13.61 24.97 -5.65
C CYS A 336 14.13 26.31 -5.12
N LEU A 337 13.80 27.40 -5.83
CA LEU A 337 14.03 28.79 -5.43
C LEU A 337 12.69 29.52 -5.45
N VAL A 338 12.32 30.16 -4.34
CA VAL A 338 11.10 30.96 -4.22
C VAL A 338 11.47 32.38 -3.81
N CYS A 339 11.15 33.34 -4.66
CA CYS A 339 11.48 34.75 -4.47
C CYS A 339 10.21 35.54 -4.13
N TRP A 340 10.24 36.31 -3.04
CA TRP A 340 9.12 37.13 -2.56
C TRP A 340 9.31 38.60 -2.92
N GLY A 341 8.35 39.19 -3.63
CA GLY A 341 8.35 40.61 -4.02
C GLY A 341 9.46 41.00 -4.99
N CYS A 342 10.15 40.03 -5.59
CA CYS A 342 11.32 40.29 -6.44
C CYS A 342 10.94 40.70 -7.87
N THR A 343 11.74 41.59 -8.46
CA THR A 343 11.65 41.88 -9.89
C THR A 343 12.31 40.77 -10.72
N PRO A 344 11.96 40.59 -12.01
CA PRO A 344 12.59 39.57 -12.85
C PRO A 344 14.12 39.69 -12.96
N GLN A 345 14.69 40.88 -12.75
CA GLN A 345 16.14 41.09 -12.74
C GLN A 345 16.77 40.55 -11.46
N GLU A 346 16.20 40.86 -10.30
CA GLU A 346 16.64 40.36 -8.99
C GLU A 346 16.54 38.83 -8.91
N VAL A 347 15.47 38.25 -9.47
CA VAL A 347 15.31 36.80 -9.57
C VAL A 347 16.43 36.15 -10.39
N ASN A 348 16.84 36.78 -11.49
CA ASN A 348 17.95 36.27 -12.30
C ASN A 348 19.27 36.32 -11.54
N SER A 349 19.52 37.39 -10.77
CA SER A 349 20.70 37.49 -9.89
C SER A 349 20.69 36.42 -8.78
N ALA A 350 19.52 36.12 -8.21
CA ALA A 350 19.36 35.03 -7.24
C ALA A 350 19.66 33.66 -7.88
N ARG A 351 19.16 33.41 -9.10
CA ARG A 351 19.40 32.18 -9.85
C ARG A 351 20.87 31.98 -10.20
N GLU A 352 21.57 33.02 -10.64
CA GLU A 352 23.01 32.96 -10.93
C GLU A 352 23.83 32.66 -9.67
N SER A 353 23.44 33.22 -8.53
CA SER A 353 24.10 32.99 -7.24
C SER A 353 23.99 31.53 -6.79
N VAL A 354 22.82 30.92 -7.01
CA VAL A 354 22.55 29.52 -6.64
C VAL A 354 23.15 28.52 -7.64
N ARG A 355 23.40 28.94 -8.89
CA ARG A 355 23.82 28.08 -10.01
C ARG A 355 25.01 27.17 -9.71
N ASN A 356 25.99 27.66 -8.96
CA ASN A 356 27.22 26.90 -8.64
C ASN A 356 27.00 25.78 -7.61
N PHE A 357 25.85 25.77 -6.93
CA PHE A 357 25.50 24.81 -5.87
C PHE A 357 24.45 23.79 -6.30
N LEU A 358 24.01 23.85 -7.56
CA LEU A 358 23.04 22.94 -8.14
C LEU A 358 23.70 21.59 -8.49
N LYS A 359 23.12 20.50 -7.99
CA LYS A 359 23.49 19.13 -8.34
C LYS A 359 22.44 18.60 -9.32
N GLU A 360 22.89 18.19 -10.50
CA GLU A 360 22.02 17.84 -11.64
C GLU A 360 21.07 18.98 -12.05
N PRO A 361 21.60 20.09 -12.61
CA PRO A 361 20.78 21.21 -13.05
C PRO A 361 19.87 20.81 -14.21
N LEU A 362 18.63 21.29 -14.17
CA LEU A 362 17.67 21.08 -15.26
C LEU A 362 18.08 21.87 -16.50
N ALA A 363 17.71 21.36 -17.69
CA ALA A 363 17.85 22.11 -18.92
C ALA A 363 16.96 23.37 -18.85
N PRO A 364 17.35 24.50 -19.47
CA PRO A 364 16.59 25.75 -19.38
C PRO A 364 15.15 25.65 -19.91
N ALA A 365 14.87 24.70 -20.81
CA ALA A 365 13.53 24.42 -21.33
C ALA A 365 12.66 23.55 -20.38
N GLN A 366 13.27 22.97 -19.34
CA GLN A 366 12.63 22.12 -18.35
C GLN A 366 12.47 22.82 -17.00
N VAL A 367 12.97 24.06 -16.87
CA VAL A 367 12.79 24.88 -15.66
C VAL A 367 11.33 25.27 -15.60
N GLU A 368 10.62 24.66 -14.65
CA GLU A 368 9.23 25.00 -14.37
C GLU A 368 9.17 26.23 -13.48
N THR A 369 8.19 27.09 -13.77
CA THR A 369 7.95 28.35 -13.09
C THR A 369 6.49 28.49 -12.73
N ASP A 370 6.24 28.90 -11.49
CA ASP A 370 4.91 29.21 -10.99
C ASP A 370 4.92 30.61 -10.37
N ASN A 371 3.87 31.38 -10.67
CA ASN A 371 3.72 32.75 -10.21
C ASN A 371 2.44 32.82 -9.38
N LEU A 372 2.58 33.19 -8.12
CA LEU A 372 1.45 33.29 -7.20
C LEU A 372 1.26 34.73 -6.75
N ASP A 373 0.11 35.30 -7.08
CA ASP A 373 -0.35 36.58 -6.56
C ASP A 373 -1.03 36.33 -5.21
N ILE A 374 -0.41 36.78 -4.11
CA ILE A 374 -0.91 36.52 -2.75
C ILE A 374 -2.08 37.44 -2.37
N ALA A 375 -2.38 38.46 -3.17
CA ALA A 375 -3.49 39.37 -2.94
C ALA A 375 -4.44 39.45 -4.15
N GLY A 376 -5.66 38.93 -3.99
CA GLY A 376 -6.73 39.05 -4.98
C GLY A 376 -7.68 37.85 -5.02
N GLY A 377 -8.96 38.09 -4.70
CA GLY A 377 -10.14 37.25 -5.06
C GLY A 377 -10.28 35.88 -4.37
N ASP A 378 -9.21 35.09 -4.32
CA ASP A 378 -9.10 33.71 -3.81
C ASP A 378 -7.83 33.52 -2.95
N ALA A 379 -7.27 34.62 -2.45
CA ALA A 379 -5.87 34.75 -2.07
C ALA A 379 -5.43 34.00 -0.80
N LEU A 380 -4.14 33.60 -0.81
CA LEU A 380 -3.40 33.17 0.37
C LEU A 380 -3.24 34.32 1.39
N PRO A 381 -2.93 34.04 2.66
CA PRO A 381 -2.66 35.09 3.63
C PRO A 381 -1.55 36.04 3.19
N VAL A 382 -1.77 37.33 3.38
CA VAL A 382 -0.67 38.31 3.39
C VAL A 382 0.16 38.06 4.66
N CYS A 383 1.36 37.50 4.48
CA CYS A 383 2.28 37.18 5.57
C CYS A 383 3.20 38.37 5.86
N HIS A 384 3.14 38.90 7.08
CA HIS A 384 3.99 40.02 7.50
C HIS A 384 5.34 39.56 8.07
N LYS A 385 5.43 38.34 8.60
CA LYS A 385 6.69 37.80 9.14
C LYS A 385 7.36 36.84 8.17
N VAL A 386 8.69 36.85 8.16
CA VAL A 386 9.53 35.92 7.38
C VAL A 386 9.19 34.46 7.69
N GLN A 387 8.92 34.12 8.95
CA GLN A 387 8.59 32.76 9.39
C GLN A 387 7.25 32.28 8.79
N GLU A 388 6.25 33.15 8.71
CA GLU A 388 4.95 32.85 8.11
C GLU A 388 5.06 32.68 6.58
N ARG A 389 5.97 33.42 5.94
CA ARG A 389 6.27 33.31 4.50
C ARG A 389 6.86 31.96 4.12
N ILE A 390 7.61 31.31 5.03
CA ILE A 390 8.19 29.97 4.79
C ILE A 390 7.09 28.95 4.47
N GLY A 391 5.94 28.99 5.15
CA GLY A 391 4.85 28.05 4.91
C GLY A 391 4.30 28.13 3.49
N ILE A 392 4.07 29.35 2.99
CA ILE A 392 3.65 29.59 1.60
C ILE A 392 4.77 29.17 0.64
N ALA A 393 6.00 29.62 0.87
CA ALA A 393 7.13 29.31 0.00
C ALA A 393 7.37 27.80 -0.13
N TYR A 394 7.23 27.04 0.96
CA TYR A 394 7.39 25.58 0.94
C TYR A 394 6.30 24.91 0.10
N SER A 395 5.04 25.30 0.30
CA SER A 395 3.90 24.75 -0.48
C SER A 395 4.01 25.07 -1.97
N LEU A 396 4.46 26.28 -2.30
CA LEU A 396 4.67 26.72 -3.68
C LEU A 396 5.85 25.97 -4.32
N ALA A 397 6.97 25.80 -3.60
CA ALA A 397 8.10 25.01 -4.06
C ALA A 397 7.69 23.55 -4.37
N GLN A 398 6.87 22.94 -3.52
CA GLN A 398 6.30 21.61 -3.79
C GLN A 398 5.39 21.60 -5.02
N SER A 399 4.55 22.62 -5.20
CA SER A 399 3.68 22.76 -6.38
C SER A 399 4.47 22.80 -7.69
N VAL A 400 5.51 23.65 -7.77
CA VAL A 400 6.33 23.79 -9.00
C VAL A 400 7.08 22.51 -9.32
N ARG A 401 7.63 21.87 -8.29
CA ARG A 401 8.31 20.58 -8.45
C ARG A 401 7.34 19.48 -8.93
N LEU A 402 6.11 19.48 -8.42
CA LEU A 402 5.07 18.57 -8.88
C LEU A 402 4.68 18.83 -10.34
N SER A 403 4.60 20.09 -10.77
CA SER A 403 4.35 20.46 -12.18
C SER A 403 5.41 19.86 -13.12
N TYR A 404 6.69 19.85 -12.71
CA TYR A 404 7.76 19.20 -13.48
C TYR A 404 7.49 17.71 -13.67
N TRP A 405 7.11 17.01 -12.61
CA TRP A 405 6.81 15.58 -12.67
C TRP A 405 5.55 15.27 -13.49
N GLU A 406 4.50 16.08 -13.34
CA GLU A 406 3.29 15.99 -14.17
C GLU A 406 3.65 16.08 -15.66
N GLN A 407 4.48 17.05 -16.05
CA GLN A 407 4.92 17.22 -17.43
C GLN A 407 5.76 16.03 -17.92
N ARG A 408 6.65 15.49 -17.08
CA ARG A 408 7.46 14.30 -17.41
C ARG A 408 6.59 13.07 -17.66
N ILE A 409 5.56 12.88 -16.87
CA ILE A 409 4.60 11.78 -17.03
C ILE A 409 3.79 12.00 -18.30
N ASP A 410 3.34 13.22 -18.58
CA ASP A 410 2.59 13.54 -19.79
C ASP A 410 3.41 13.31 -21.07
N GLN A 411 4.72 13.63 -21.03
CA GLN A 411 5.65 13.29 -22.12
C GLN A 411 5.76 11.77 -22.31
N TRP A 412 5.84 11.01 -21.21
CA TRP A 412 5.87 9.54 -21.25
C TRP A 412 4.59 8.95 -21.84
N ILE A 413 3.42 9.45 -21.40
CA ILE A 413 2.12 9.05 -21.94
C ILE A 413 2.05 9.38 -23.44
N ALA A 414 2.47 10.58 -23.84
CA ALA A 414 2.47 10.99 -25.24
C ALA A 414 3.39 10.11 -26.11
N ALA A 415 4.58 9.77 -25.61
CA ALA A 415 5.53 8.89 -26.30
C ALA A 415 5.01 7.45 -26.45
N THR A 416 4.19 7.01 -25.51
CA THR A 416 3.70 5.62 -25.42
C THR A 416 2.30 5.44 -26.04
N ARG A 417 1.61 6.54 -26.36
CA ARG A 417 0.23 6.56 -26.89
C ARG A 417 0.01 5.73 -28.15
N THR A 418 1.03 5.63 -29.02
CA THR A 418 0.92 4.88 -30.28
C THR A 418 0.82 3.37 -30.06
N ILE A 419 1.35 2.85 -28.96
CA ILE A 419 1.40 1.40 -28.68
C ILE A 419 0.00 0.80 -28.56
N PRO A 420 -0.90 1.28 -27.67
CA PRO A 420 -2.26 0.76 -27.59
C PRO A 420 -3.08 1.06 -28.85
N GLU A 421 -2.84 2.18 -29.53
CA GLU A 421 -3.52 2.52 -30.79
C GLU A 421 -3.17 1.52 -31.92
N ASP A 422 -1.90 1.18 -32.07
CA ASP A 422 -1.42 0.19 -33.04
C ASP A 422 -1.90 -1.23 -32.70
N MET A 423 -1.93 -1.58 -31.41
CA MET A 423 -2.46 -2.85 -30.94
C MET A 423 -3.97 -2.97 -31.23
N ALA A 424 -4.74 -1.90 -31.03
CA ALA A 424 -6.17 -1.87 -31.34
C ALA A 424 -6.44 -2.01 -32.85
N ARG A 425 -5.59 -1.42 -33.70
CA ARG A 425 -5.72 -1.50 -35.17
C ARG A 425 -5.29 -2.84 -35.75
N THR A 426 -4.16 -3.37 -35.30
CA THR A 426 -3.51 -4.54 -35.93
C THR A 426 -3.76 -5.85 -35.18
N GLY A 427 -4.21 -5.77 -33.93
CA GLY A 427 -4.37 -6.92 -33.03
C GLY A 427 -3.03 -7.57 -32.63
N ARG A 428 -1.89 -6.93 -32.91
CA ARG A 428 -0.55 -7.47 -32.65
C ARG A 428 0.31 -6.43 -31.95
N VAL A 429 1.17 -6.90 -31.04
CA VAL A 429 2.21 -6.09 -30.42
C VAL A 429 3.43 -6.07 -31.34
N LEU A 430 3.81 -4.89 -31.83
CA LEU A 430 4.96 -4.66 -32.74
C LEU A 430 6.30 -4.51 -32.00
N LEU A 431 6.29 -4.58 -30.67
CA LEU A 431 7.47 -4.43 -29.80
C LEU A 431 8.06 -5.78 -29.41
N SER A 432 9.36 -5.81 -29.16
CA SER A 432 10.02 -6.97 -28.56
C SER A 432 9.76 -7.02 -27.06
N SER A 433 9.76 -8.23 -26.49
CA SER A 433 9.62 -8.44 -25.04
C SER A 433 10.73 -7.74 -24.24
N GLU A 434 11.96 -7.75 -24.75
CA GLU A 434 13.08 -7.00 -24.17
C GLU A 434 12.80 -5.49 -24.10
N ARG A 435 12.23 -4.91 -25.16
CA ARG A 435 11.94 -3.47 -25.21
C ARG A 435 10.81 -3.09 -24.24
N VAL A 436 9.78 -3.93 -24.12
CA VAL A 436 8.70 -3.72 -23.14
C VAL A 436 9.25 -3.78 -21.71
N ALA A 437 10.12 -4.75 -21.42
CA ALA A 437 10.75 -4.87 -20.10
C ALA A 437 11.65 -3.66 -19.75
N MET A 438 12.42 -3.15 -20.72
CA MET A 438 13.21 -1.92 -20.54
C MET A 438 12.32 -0.72 -20.23
N MET A 439 11.23 -0.52 -20.99
CA MET A 439 10.30 0.59 -20.77
C MET A 439 9.59 0.48 -19.41
N MET A 440 9.22 -0.73 -18.98
CA MET A 440 8.64 -0.97 -17.65
C MET A 440 9.64 -0.63 -16.53
N GLY A 441 10.92 -0.99 -16.70
CA GLY A 441 11.98 -0.64 -15.77
C GLY A 441 12.21 0.88 -15.68
N GLU A 442 12.19 1.59 -16.81
CA GLU A 442 12.28 3.05 -16.84
C GLU A 442 11.08 3.72 -16.13
N LEU A 443 9.86 3.23 -16.37
CA LEU A 443 8.65 3.72 -15.70
C LEU A 443 8.73 3.49 -14.18
N PHE A 444 9.17 2.30 -13.76
CA PHE A 444 9.34 1.97 -12.35
C PHE A 444 10.38 2.86 -11.65
N ALA A 445 11.50 3.12 -12.32
CA ALA A 445 12.51 4.06 -11.82
C ALA A 445 11.95 5.48 -11.68
N LEU A 446 11.14 5.92 -12.65
CA LEU A 446 10.48 7.22 -12.62
C LEU A 446 9.47 7.32 -11.47
N LYS A 447 8.61 6.31 -11.31
CA LYS A 447 7.62 6.22 -10.22
C LYS A 447 8.29 6.21 -8.86
N ASN A 448 9.36 5.42 -8.68
CA ASN A 448 10.12 5.40 -7.43
C ASN A 448 10.78 6.74 -7.12
N LYS A 449 11.32 7.43 -8.13
CA LYS A 449 11.89 8.76 -7.95
C LYS A 449 10.83 9.77 -7.51
N VAL A 450 9.66 9.78 -8.15
CA VAL A 450 8.53 10.61 -7.73
C VAL A 450 8.11 10.26 -6.30
N ASN A 451 7.89 8.97 -6.01
CA ASN A 451 7.48 8.54 -4.68
C ASN A 451 8.49 8.94 -3.60
N LEU A 452 9.78 8.66 -3.76
CA LEU A 452 10.82 9.07 -2.80
C LEU A 452 10.85 10.58 -2.55
N GLU A 453 10.50 11.38 -3.55
CA GLU A 453 10.48 12.84 -3.45
C GLU A 453 9.22 13.39 -2.77
N PHE A 454 8.12 12.63 -2.76
CA PHE A 454 6.84 13.00 -2.14
C PHE A 454 6.44 12.11 -0.94
N ASP A 455 7.23 11.08 -0.60
CA ASP A 455 7.03 10.16 0.54
C ASP A 455 7.15 10.87 1.90
N THR A 456 7.60 12.14 1.88
CA THR A 456 7.40 13.10 2.97
C THR A 456 5.95 13.60 3.01
N LEU A 457 5.01 12.67 3.18
CA LEU A 457 3.58 12.96 3.41
C LEU A 457 3.30 13.54 4.81
N ASP A 458 4.32 13.57 5.68
CA ASP A 458 4.29 14.27 6.97
C ASP A 458 4.67 15.75 6.81
N THR A 459 4.15 16.58 7.73
CA THR A 459 4.55 18.00 7.86
C THR A 459 6.08 18.08 7.91
N PRO A 460 6.74 18.87 7.02
CA PRO A 460 8.20 19.00 7.00
C PRO A 460 8.78 19.34 8.37
N ASP A 461 9.96 18.77 8.69
CA ASP A 461 10.56 18.92 10.02
C ASP A 461 10.86 20.38 10.41
N VAL A 462 11.01 21.26 9.41
CA VAL A 462 11.16 22.71 9.60
C VAL A 462 10.04 23.30 10.45
N PHE A 463 8.83 22.73 10.38
CA PHE A 463 7.68 23.23 11.14
C PHE A 463 7.69 22.82 12.62
N TRP A 464 8.55 21.88 13.05
CA TRP A 464 8.79 21.64 14.47
C TRP A 464 9.47 22.84 15.15
N GLU A 465 10.26 23.62 14.41
CA GLU A 465 10.91 24.84 14.90
C GLU A 465 10.02 26.09 14.73
N PHE A 466 9.15 26.09 13.72
CA PHE A 466 8.25 27.20 13.38
C PHE A 466 6.78 26.77 13.41
N GLU A 467 6.26 26.48 14.61
CA GLU A 467 4.88 25.99 14.83
C GLU A 467 3.81 26.97 14.28
N ASP A 468 4.09 28.28 14.28
CA ASP A 468 3.21 29.32 13.73
C ASP A 468 3.04 29.24 12.19
N ALA A 469 3.99 28.62 11.48
CA ALA A 469 3.99 28.54 10.03
C ALA A 469 3.27 27.28 9.49
N GLU A 470 3.08 26.25 10.32
CA GLU A 470 2.41 24.99 9.93
C GLU A 470 0.96 25.22 9.43
N PRO A 471 0.11 26.01 10.12
CA PRO A 471 -1.27 26.21 9.66
C PRO A 471 -1.33 26.91 8.30
N ILE A 472 -0.39 27.83 8.04
CA ILE A 472 -0.27 28.56 6.77
C ILE A 472 0.17 27.60 5.67
N TYR A 473 1.16 26.74 5.95
CA TYR A 473 1.59 25.70 5.03
C TYR A 473 0.45 24.75 4.65
N VAL A 474 -0.29 24.22 5.63
CA VAL A 474 -1.42 23.32 5.38
C VAL A 474 -2.50 24.00 4.55
N TYR A 475 -2.81 25.27 4.85
CA TYR A 475 -3.78 26.04 4.06
C TYR A 475 -3.31 26.26 2.63
N ALA A 476 -2.06 26.67 2.43
CA ALA A 476 -1.51 26.92 1.11
C ALA A 476 -1.37 25.64 0.28
N ARG A 477 -0.98 24.52 0.90
CA ARG A 477 -0.93 23.19 0.28
C ARG A 477 -2.31 22.73 -0.19
N GLN A 478 -3.35 22.97 0.60
CA GLN A 478 -4.74 22.71 0.21
C GLN A 478 -5.21 23.62 -0.93
N HIS A 479 -4.87 24.92 -0.87
CA HIS A 479 -5.23 25.88 -1.91
C HIS A 479 -4.60 25.55 -3.27
N LEU A 480 -3.34 25.09 -3.26
CA LEU A 480 -2.61 24.65 -4.46
C LEU A 480 -2.99 23.22 -4.91
N ASP A 481 -3.96 22.57 -4.24
CA ASP A 481 -4.46 21.23 -4.55
C ASP A 481 -3.34 20.16 -4.63
N VAL A 482 -2.24 20.35 -3.89
CA VAL A 482 -1.01 19.53 -4.03
C VAL A 482 -1.29 18.05 -3.80
N ASP A 483 -2.03 17.69 -2.75
CA ASP A 483 -2.33 16.30 -2.42
C ASP A 483 -3.18 15.62 -3.49
N ARG A 484 -4.14 16.37 -4.05
CA ARG A 484 -5.00 15.90 -5.14
C ARG A 484 -4.20 15.68 -6.41
N ARG A 485 -3.27 16.58 -6.72
CA ARG A 485 -2.39 16.49 -7.89
C ARG A 485 -1.42 15.31 -7.79
N ILE A 486 -0.82 15.07 -6.61
CA ILE A 486 0.00 13.88 -6.33
C ILE A 486 -0.83 12.60 -6.58
N HIS A 487 -2.07 12.56 -6.10
CA HIS A 487 -2.95 11.41 -6.32
C HIS A 487 -3.22 11.16 -7.81
N ILE A 488 -3.48 12.21 -8.60
CA ILE A 488 -3.67 12.10 -10.05
C ILE A 488 -2.40 11.59 -10.74
N VAL A 489 -1.23 12.08 -10.34
CA VAL A 489 0.08 11.60 -10.84
C VAL A 489 0.26 10.11 -10.59
N ASN A 490 -0.01 9.63 -9.37
CA ASN A 490 0.08 8.22 -9.01
C ASN A 490 -0.91 7.36 -9.80
N GLN A 491 -2.14 7.84 -9.97
CA GLN A 491 -3.14 7.17 -10.80
C GLN A 491 -2.69 7.05 -12.27
N ARG A 492 -1.99 8.05 -12.82
CA ARG A 492 -1.43 8.00 -14.18
C ARG A 492 -0.33 6.94 -14.29
N PHE A 493 0.51 6.77 -13.27
CA PHE A 493 1.48 5.68 -13.22
C PHE A 493 0.81 4.31 -13.21
N GLU A 494 -0.24 4.12 -12.40
CA GLU A 494 -1.00 2.86 -12.34
C GLU A 494 -1.59 2.49 -13.72
N VAL A 495 -2.17 3.45 -14.43
CA VAL A 495 -2.71 3.21 -15.79
C VAL A 495 -1.61 2.79 -16.78
N LEU A 496 -0.41 3.35 -16.66
CA LEU A 496 0.72 2.96 -17.50
C LEU A 496 1.24 1.56 -17.15
N GLU A 497 1.31 1.21 -15.87
CA GLU A 497 1.66 -0.14 -15.39
C GLU A 497 0.65 -1.17 -15.91
N ASP A 498 -0.66 -0.93 -15.75
CA ASP A 498 -1.73 -1.81 -16.26
C ASP A 498 -1.60 -2.05 -17.78
N MET A 499 -1.27 -1.00 -18.54
CA MET A 499 -1.06 -1.12 -19.99
C MET A 499 0.16 -1.99 -20.31
N PHE A 500 1.26 -1.85 -19.57
CA PHE A 500 2.46 -2.67 -19.77
C PHE A 500 2.23 -4.14 -19.38
N ASP A 501 1.46 -4.41 -18.34
CA ASP A 501 1.07 -5.77 -17.94
C ASP A 501 0.30 -6.48 -19.07
N VAL A 502 -0.67 -5.78 -19.68
CA VAL A 502 -1.41 -6.30 -20.84
C VAL A 502 -0.49 -6.57 -22.04
N LEU A 503 0.50 -5.72 -22.27
CA LEU A 503 1.49 -5.91 -23.34
C LEU A 503 2.37 -7.13 -23.07
N GLN A 504 2.80 -7.33 -21.83
CA GLN A 504 3.61 -8.46 -21.42
C GLN A 504 2.84 -9.78 -21.57
N ASP A 505 1.60 -9.85 -21.10
CA ASP A 505 0.73 -11.02 -21.26
C ASP A 505 0.58 -11.43 -22.73
N LYS A 506 0.42 -10.45 -23.64
CA LYS A 506 0.30 -10.72 -25.09
C LYS A 506 1.59 -11.23 -25.71
N LEU A 507 2.74 -10.79 -25.20
CA LEU A 507 4.04 -11.27 -25.66
C LEU A 507 4.31 -12.69 -25.15
N ASP A 508 3.94 -12.99 -23.91
CA ASP A 508 4.09 -14.32 -23.32
C ASP A 508 3.17 -15.34 -23.99
N GLU A 509 1.93 -14.97 -24.35
CA GLU A 509 1.02 -15.79 -25.16
C GLU A 509 1.65 -16.16 -26.51
N ARG A 510 2.36 -15.23 -27.15
CA ARG A 510 3.06 -15.48 -28.43
C ARG A 510 4.23 -16.43 -28.25
N GLN A 511 5.00 -16.30 -27.17
CA GLN A 511 6.10 -17.22 -26.86
C GLN A 511 5.57 -18.64 -26.53
N GLY A 512 4.52 -18.74 -25.73
CA GLY A 512 3.84 -20.00 -25.43
C GLY A 512 3.29 -20.69 -26.68
N THR A 513 2.71 -19.92 -27.60
CA THR A 513 2.24 -20.44 -28.90
C THR A 513 3.40 -20.99 -29.72
N ARG A 514 4.55 -20.31 -29.76
CA ARG A 514 5.77 -20.82 -30.45
C ARG A 514 6.26 -22.13 -29.84
N LEU A 515 6.33 -22.22 -28.51
CA LEU A 515 6.71 -23.45 -27.81
C LEU A 515 5.75 -24.59 -28.14
N THR A 516 4.44 -24.30 -28.17
CA THR A 516 3.40 -25.26 -28.51
C THR A 516 3.59 -25.80 -29.94
N TRP A 517 3.88 -24.94 -30.91
CA TRP A 517 4.17 -25.38 -32.29
C TRP A 517 5.43 -26.24 -32.36
N ILE A 518 6.48 -25.92 -31.61
CA ILE A 518 7.70 -26.75 -31.55
C ILE A 518 7.35 -28.16 -31.03
N ILE A 519 6.55 -28.26 -29.97
CA ILE A 519 6.10 -29.54 -29.41
C ILE A 519 5.26 -30.33 -30.43
N ILE A 520 4.32 -29.68 -31.13
CA ILE A 520 3.51 -30.33 -32.17
C ILE A 520 4.41 -30.90 -33.28
N TRP A 521 5.40 -30.14 -33.74
CA TRP A 521 6.37 -30.60 -34.75
C TRP A 521 7.20 -31.79 -34.26
N LEU A 522 7.66 -31.76 -33.00
CA LEU A 522 8.39 -32.87 -32.38
C LEU A 522 7.54 -34.16 -32.35
N CYS A 523 6.29 -34.08 -31.89
CA CYS A 523 5.38 -35.23 -31.85
C CYS A 523 5.03 -35.76 -33.26
N ALA A 524 4.83 -34.86 -34.24
CA ALA A 524 4.56 -35.26 -35.63
C ALA A 524 5.74 -36.02 -36.24
N LEU A 525 6.96 -35.54 -36.00
CA LEU A 525 8.20 -36.13 -36.50
C LEU A 525 8.45 -37.51 -35.89
N GLU A 526 8.22 -37.66 -34.58
CA GLU A 526 8.28 -38.95 -33.87
C GLU A 526 7.27 -39.98 -34.45
N THR A 527 6.05 -39.53 -34.72
CA THR A 527 5.00 -40.38 -35.32
C THR A 527 5.40 -40.83 -36.73
N ILE A 528 5.98 -39.94 -37.53
CA ILE A 528 6.47 -40.26 -38.89
C ILE A 528 7.60 -41.29 -38.84
N PHE A 529 8.58 -41.12 -37.95
CA PHE A 529 9.67 -42.10 -37.79
C PHE A 529 9.16 -43.47 -37.35
N SER A 530 8.20 -43.49 -36.42
CA SER A 530 7.57 -44.72 -35.96
C SER A 530 6.84 -45.43 -37.10
N ALA A 531 6.10 -44.69 -37.93
CA ALA A 531 5.41 -45.23 -39.10
C ALA A 531 6.39 -45.76 -40.16
N LEU A 532 7.45 -45.00 -40.49
CA LEU A 532 8.50 -45.43 -41.42
C LEU A 532 9.18 -46.72 -40.96
N LYS A 533 9.48 -46.83 -39.65
CA LYS A 533 10.06 -48.04 -39.07
C LYS A 533 9.14 -49.24 -39.26
N ILE A 534 7.84 -49.08 -39.00
CA ILE A 534 6.86 -50.16 -39.18
C ILE A 534 6.80 -50.58 -40.66
N ILE A 535 6.71 -49.63 -41.60
CA ILE A 535 6.68 -49.93 -43.04
C ILE A 535 7.94 -50.66 -43.48
N TRP A 536 9.12 -50.22 -43.03
CA TRP A 536 10.38 -50.87 -43.36
C TRP A 536 10.43 -52.30 -42.81
N THR A 537 10.00 -52.53 -41.57
CA THR A 537 9.91 -53.87 -40.99
C THR A 537 8.87 -54.75 -41.71
N ALA A 538 7.70 -54.21 -42.05
CA ALA A 538 6.65 -54.93 -42.74
C ALA A 538 7.02 -55.26 -44.20
N GLY A 539 7.78 -54.40 -44.88
CA GLY A 539 8.32 -54.64 -46.23
C GLY A 539 9.45 -55.67 -46.26
N LEU A 540 10.14 -55.89 -45.14
CA LEU A 540 11.17 -56.91 -45.01
C LEU A 540 10.60 -58.32 -44.79
N LEU A 541 9.41 -58.46 -44.19
CA LEU A 541 8.78 -59.76 -43.95
C LEU A 541 8.41 -60.56 -45.24
N PRO A 542 7.80 -59.98 -46.29
CA PRO A 542 7.45 -60.75 -47.49
C PRO A 542 8.65 -61.10 -48.38
N ALA A 543 9.81 -60.44 -48.21
CA ALA A 543 11.02 -60.75 -48.98
C ALA A 543 11.74 -62.02 -48.47
N VAL A 544 11.62 -62.33 -47.17
CA VAL A 544 12.29 -63.50 -46.56
C VAL A 544 11.53 -64.81 -46.80
N GLN A 545 10.21 -64.77 -46.96
CA GLN A 545 9.42 -65.98 -47.25
C GLN A 545 9.50 -66.45 -48.72
N ASN A 546 9.83 -65.56 -49.67
CA ASN A 546 9.96 -65.92 -51.09
C ASN A 546 11.38 -66.35 -51.50
N ALA A 547 12.34 -66.39 -50.57
CA ALA A 547 13.75 -66.73 -50.83
C ALA A 547 14.15 -68.13 -50.35
N VAL A 548 13.20 -69.00 -50.01
CA VAL A 548 13.44 -70.42 -49.71
C VAL A 548 12.86 -71.29 -50.83
N PRO A 549 13.65 -71.64 -51.86
CA PRO A 549 13.29 -72.74 -52.74
C PRO A 549 13.41 -74.08 -51.98
N ALA A 550 12.46 -74.98 -52.29
CA ALA A 550 12.18 -76.26 -51.65
C ALA A 550 13.36 -77.24 -51.55
#